data_AF-A0A7D6GS56-F1
#
_entry.id   AF-A0A7D6GS56-F1
#
_cell.length_a   1.000
_cell.length_b   1.000
_cell.length_c   1.000
_cell.angle_alpha   90.00
_cell.angle_beta   90.00
_cell.angle_gamma   90.00
#
_symmetry.space_group_name_H-M   'P 1'
#
loop_
_entity.id
_entity.type
_entity.pdbx_description
1 polymer ?
#
loop_
_entity_poly.entity_id
_entity_poly.type
_entity_poly.pdbx_seq_one_letter_code
_entity_poly.pdbx_strand_id
1 'polypeptide(L)'
;MSLPAEQAQPTDLGTWARSEWHIENRLHYVRDVTLREDAHRTRTGTGPVVFATLRNTSIGYHRTKGATNIAEATRRANHRPHDLIDAVTRSNPTRQ
;
A
#
# COMPACT_ATOMS: atom_id res chain seq x y z
N MET A 1 24.42 -1.06 -10.58
CA MET A 1 25.70 -1.65 -10.10
C MET A 1 25.43 -2.16 -8.70
N SER A 2 25.55 -3.47 -8.45
CA SER A 2 25.45 -4.03 -7.10
C SER A 2 26.86 -4.33 -6.61
N LEU A 3 27.18 -3.96 -5.36
CA LEU A 3 28.42 -4.37 -4.73
C LEU A 3 28.29 -5.81 -4.21
N PRO A 4 29.38 -6.59 -4.16
CA PRO A 4 29.42 -7.87 -3.46
C PRO A 4 29.03 -7.70 -1.99
N ALA A 5 28.30 -8.68 -1.44
CA ALA A 5 27.81 -8.61 -0.06
C ALA A 5 28.96 -8.45 0.96
N GLU A 6 30.16 -8.96 0.66
CA GLU A 6 31.32 -8.83 1.54
C GLU A 6 31.86 -7.39 1.65
N GLN A 7 31.42 -6.48 0.77
CA GLN A 7 31.85 -5.07 0.76
C GLN A 7 30.90 -4.16 1.54
N ALA A 8 29.75 -4.65 1.98
CA ALA A 8 28.79 -3.87 2.75
C ALA A 8 29.38 -3.51 4.13
N GLN A 9 29.44 -2.21 4.43
CA GLN A 9 29.84 -1.78 5.76
C GLN A 9 28.68 -2.01 6.75
N PRO A 10 28.96 -2.17 8.05
CA PRO A 10 27.91 -2.32 9.07
C PRO A 10 26.84 -1.21 9.01
N THR A 11 27.23 0.01 8.63
CA THR A 11 26.33 1.16 8.43
C THR A 11 25.37 0.97 7.25
N ASP A 12 25.82 0.32 6.18
CA ASP A 12 25.02 0.02 5.00
C ASP A 12 23.94 -1.00 5.35
N LEU A 13 24.35 -2.08 6.03
CA LEU A 13 23.43 -3.12 6.54
C LEU A 13 22.35 -2.51 7.44
N GLY A 14 22.74 -1.64 8.38
CA GLY A 14 21.79 -0.97 9.26
C GLY A 14 20.83 -0.04 8.50
N THR A 15 21.29 0.59 7.42
CA THR A 15 20.46 1.47 6.58
C THR A 15 19.46 0.66 5.76
N TRP A 16 19.89 -0.45 5.15
CA TRP A 16 19.01 -1.34 4.41
C TRP A 16 17.95 -1.98 5.31
N ALA A 17 18.36 -2.48 6.48
CA ALA A 17 17.42 -3.05 7.45
C ALA A 17 16.33 -2.04 7.86
N ARG A 18 16.70 -0.78 8.13
CA ARG A 18 15.71 0.27 8.44
C ARG A 18 14.79 0.57 7.26
N SER A 19 15.30 0.57 6.03
CA SER A 19 14.49 0.77 4.82
C SER A 19 13.49 -0.36 4.61
N GLU A 20 13.91 -1.62 4.78
CA GLU A 20 13.03 -2.79 4.72
C GLU A 20 11.95 -2.71 5.80
N TRP A 21 12.32 -2.41 7.05
CA TRP A 21 11.35 -2.22 8.14
C TRP A 21 10.37 -1.07 7.87
N HIS A 22 10.80 -0.02 7.15
CA HIS A 22 9.91 1.06 6.77
C HIS A 22 8.82 0.58 5.80
N ILE A 23 9.16 -0.31 4.86
CA ILE A 23 8.20 -0.92 3.94
C ILE A 23 7.26 -1.84 4.71
N GLU A 24 7.81 -2.72 5.55
CA GLU A 24 7.03 -3.65 6.38
C GLU A 24 6.00 -2.92 7.24
N ASN A 25 6.45 -1.92 8.00
CA ASN A 25 5.59 -1.19 8.92
C ASN A 25 4.56 -0.30 8.21
N ARG A 26 4.92 0.32 7.07
CA ARG A 26 3.99 1.27 6.41
C ARG A 26 3.07 0.62 5.40
N LEU A 27 3.50 -0.46 4.75
CA LEU A 27 2.72 -1.12 3.70
C LEU A 27 2.15 -2.45 4.18
N HIS A 28 2.98 -3.40 4.60
CA HIS A 28 2.55 -4.75 4.95
C HIS A 28 1.61 -4.76 6.15
N TYR A 29 2.00 -4.12 7.25
CA TYR A 29 1.13 -4.00 8.43
C TYR A 29 -0.26 -3.41 8.10
N VAL A 30 -0.32 -2.39 7.25
CA VAL A 30 -1.60 -1.79 6.83
C VAL A 30 -2.42 -2.79 6.00
N ARG A 31 -1.80 -3.50 5.07
CA ARG A 31 -2.49 -4.51 4.26
C ARG A 31 -3.05 -5.64 5.13
N ASP A 32 -2.27 -6.13 6.07
CA ASP A 32 -2.65 -7.27 6.90
C ASP A 32 -3.68 -6.88 7.95
N VAL A 33 -3.43 -5.79 8.69
CA VAL A 33 -4.28 -5.41 9.83
C VAL A 33 -5.49 -4.57 9.40
N THR A 34 -5.29 -3.58 8.53
CA THR A 34 -6.38 -2.68 8.11
C THR A 34 -7.21 -3.31 6.99
N LEU A 35 -6.56 -3.91 5.99
CA LEU A 35 -7.23 -4.47 4.81
C LEU A 35 -7.42 -5.99 4.87
N ARG A 36 -7.06 -6.60 6.01
CA ARG A 36 -7.32 -8.01 6.36
C ARG A 36 -6.79 -8.97 5.30
N GLU A 37 -5.59 -8.70 4.80
CA GLU A 37 -4.98 -9.49 3.73
C GLU A 37 -4.86 -10.96 4.09
N ASP A 38 -4.30 -11.30 5.25
CA ASP A 38 -4.15 -12.68 5.71
C ASP A 38 -5.48 -13.43 5.87
N ALA A 39 -6.56 -12.71 6.15
CA ALA A 39 -7.89 -13.30 6.31
C ALA A 39 -8.58 -13.59 4.96
N HIS A 40 -8.05 -13.09 3.85
CA HIS A 40 -8.63 -13.23 2.53
C HIS A 40 -8.39 -14.63 1.95
N ARG A 41 -9.44 -15.24 1.37
CA ARG A 41 -9.43 -16.65 0.95
C ARG A 41 -9.31 -16.88 -0.56
N THR A 42 -9.33 -15.83 -1.38
CA THR A 42 -9.18 -16.02 -2.84
C THR A 42 -7.77 -16.50 -3.17
N ARG A 43 -7.67 -17.72 -3.70
CA ARG A 43 -6.39 -18.38 -4.04
C ARG A 43 -6.31 -18.88 -5.47
N THR A 44 -7.35 -18.65 -6.28
CA THR A 44 -7.45 -19.17 -7.65
C THR A 44 -7.12 -18.10 -8.69
N GLY A 45 -6.54 -18.53 -9.81
CA GLY A 45 -6.23 -17.67 -10.95
C GLY A 45 -5.43 -16.42 -10.56
N THR A 46 -5.83 -15.27 -11.08
CA THR A 46 -5.19 -13.97 -10.82
C THR A 46 -5.69 -13.28 -9.54
N GLY A 47 -6.56 -13.93 -8.76
CA GLY A 47 -7.19 -13.35 -7.57
C GLY A 47 -6.20 -12.72 -6.58
N PRO A 48 -5.15 -13.44 -6.13
CA PRO A 48 -4.16 -12.86 -5.22
C PRO A 48 -3.51 -11.56 -5.74
N VAL A 49 -3.13 -11.53 -7.03
CA VAL A 49 -2.49 -10.37 -7.65
C VAL A 49 -3.48 -9.20 -7.80
N VAL A 50 -4.72 -9.48 -8.18
CA VAL A 50 -5.79 -8.46 -8.28
C VAL A 50 -6.02 -7.81 -6.93
N PHE A 51 -6.16 -8.60 -5.85
CA PHE A 51 -6.39 -8.05 -4.53
C PHE A 51 -5.17 -7.30 -3.97
N ALA A 52 -3.95 -7.79 -4.21
CA ALA A 52 -2.73 -7.05 -3.86
C ALA A 52 -2.69 -5.68 -4.57
N THR A 53 -3.05 -5.65 -5.86
CA THR A 53 -3.11 -4.42 -6.66
C THR A 53 -4.14 -3.45 -6.10
N LEU A 54 -5.37 -3.91 -5.84
CA LEU A 54 -6.44 -3.07 -5.30
C LEU A 54 -6.07 -2.47 -3.92
N ARG A 55 -5.46 -3.26 -3.04
CA ARG A 55 -4.99 -2.80 -1.72
C ARG A 55 -3.90 -1.74 -1.86
N ASN A 56 -2.90 -1.98 -2.70
CA ASN A 56 -1.84 -1.01 -2.95
C ASN A 56 -2.40 0.29 -3.53
N THR A 57 -3.35 0.22 -4.47
CA THR A 57 -4.03 1.39 -5.04
C THR A 57 -4.79 2.16 -3.97
N SER A 58 -5.54 1.49 -3.09
CA SER A 58 -6.27 2.14 -2.00
C SER A 58 -5.35 2.84 -1.00
N ILE A 59 -4.27 2.17 -0.58
CA ILE A 59 -3.25 2.77 0.30
C ILE A 59 -2.59 3.98 -0.37
N GLY A 60 -2.22 3.84 -1.65
CA GLY A 60 -1.66 4.91 -2.45
C GLY A 60 -2.59 6.11 -2.53
N TYR A 61 -3.86 5.91 -2.84
CA TYR A 61 -4.88 6.95 -2.91
C TYR A 61 -5.00 7.74 -1.59
N HIS A 62 -5.10 7.04 -0.45
CA HIS A 62 -5.17 7.72 0.84
C HIS A 62 -3.91 8.52 1.14
N ARG A 63 -2.72 7.99 0.82
CA ARG A 63 -1.45 8.71 1.01
C ARG A 63 -1.34 9.94 0.10
N THR A 64 -1.73 9.86 -1.17
CA THR A 64 -1.69 11.02 -2.08
C THR A 64 -2.67 12.12 -1.68
N LYS A 65 -3.73 11.76 -0.93
CA LYS A 65 -4.65 12.71 -0.28
C LYS A 65 -4.17 13.19 1.11
N GLY A 66 -2.95 12.84 1.51
CA GLY A 66 -2.33 13.33 2.76
C GLY A 66 -2.78 12.59 4.02
N ALA A 67 -3.42 11.42 3.92
CA ALA A 67 -3.83 10.67 5.09
C ALA A 67 -2.62 10.19 5.90
N THR A 68 -2.58 10.58 7.17
CA THR A 68 -1.56 10.14 8.14
C THR A 68 -1.95 8.83 8.85
N ASN A 69 -3.26 8.51 8.88
CA ASN A 69 -3.81 7.28 9.44
C ASN A 69 -4.68 6.57 8.38
N ILE A 70 -4.15 5.49 7.80
CA ILE A 70 -4.86 4.75 6.74
C ILE A 70 -6.10 4.03 7.28
N ALA A 71 -6.04 3.47 8.49
CA ALA A 71 -7.17 2.76 9.07
C ALA A 71 -8.39 3.68 9.26
N GLU A 72 -8.15 4.90 9.71
CA GLU A 72 -9.19 5.91 9.84
C GLU A 72 -9.73 6.38 8.48
N ALA A 73 -8.84 6.62 7.51
CA ALA A 73 -9.23 7.00 6.15
C ALA A 73 -10.07 5.91 5.47
N THR A 74 -9.69 4.64 5.61
CA THR A 74 -10.46 3.48 5.10
C THR A 74 -11.83 3.39 5.79
N ARG A 75 -11.92 3.58 7.11
CA ARG A 75 -13.22 3.59 7.81
C ARG A 75 -14.14 4.70 7.30
N ARG A 76 -13.64 5.92 7.16
CA ARG A 76 -14.42 7.04 6.58
C ARG A 76 -14.93 6.71 5.19
N ALA A 77 -14.07 6.14 4.36
CA ALA A 77 -14.40 5.78 2.99
C ALA A 77 -15.44 4.65 2.93
N ASN A 78 -15.39 3.67 3.83
CA ASN A 78 -16.43 2.65 3.98
C ASN A 78 -17.79 3.24 4.40
N HIS A 79 -17.80 4.32 5.19
CA HIS A 79 -19.04 5.03 5.53
C HIS A 79 -19.56 5.92 4.38
N ARG A 80 -18.73 6.21 3.38
CA ARG A 80 -19.08 7.04 2.20
C ARG A 80 -18.56 6.41 0.90
N PRO A 81 -19.06 5.22 0.53
CA PRO A 81 -18.51 4.47 -0.59
C PRO A 81 -18.66 5.18 -1.94
N HIS A 82 -19.70 6.02 -2.10
CA HIS A 82 -19.91 6.83 -3.30
C HIS A 82 -18.77 7.83 -3.55
N ASP A 83 -18.16 8.41 -2.50
CA ASP A 83 -17.04 9.35 -2.64
C ASP A 83 -15.81 8.66 -3.27
N LEU A 84 -15.61 7.37 -2.99
CA LEU A 84 -14.53 6.57 -3.59
C LEU A 84 -14.85 6.18 -5.04
N ILE A 85 -16.09 5.78 -5.31
CA ILE A 85 -16.54 5.45 -6.67
C ILE A 85 -16.34 6.68 -7.55
N ASP A 86 -16.86 7.84 -7.14
CA ASP A 86 -16.68 9.11 -7.83
C ASP A 86 -15.20 9.47 -8.03
N ALA A 87 -14.35 9.24 -7.03
CA ALA A 87 -12.93 9.54 -7.14
C ALA A 87 -12.20 8.69 -8.19
N VAL A 88 -12.67 7.46 -8.45
CA VAL A 88 -12.07 6.52 -9.41
C VAL A 88 -12.76 6.58 -10.78
N THR A 89 -14.04 6.95 -10.83
CA THR A 89 -14.84 6.98 -12.07
C THR A 89 -14.99 8.37 -12.67
N ARG A 90 -14.71 9.46 -11.93
CA ARG A 90 -14.63 10.79 -12.54
C ARG A 90 -13.47 10.82 -13.51
N SER A 91 -13.80 11.05 -14.77
CA SER A 91 -12.84 11.40 -15.81
C SER A 91 -11.95 12.52 -15.29
N ASN A 92 -10.64 12.26 -15.23
CA ASN A 92 -9.67 13.31 -14.92
C ASN A 92 -9.86 14.40 -16.00
N PRO A 93 -10.16 15.67 -15.65
CA PRO A 93 -10.25 16.70 -16.67
C PRO A 93 -8.88 16.73 -17.36
N THR A 94 -8.89 16.49 -18.66
CA THR A 94 -7.73 16.47 -19.53
C THR A 94 -6.84 17.66 -19.16
N ARG A 95 -5.62 17.41 -18.66
CA ARG A 95 -4.63 18.48 -18.55
C ARG A 95 -4.32 18.92 -19.98
N GLN A 96 -4.62 20.18 -20.28
CA GLN A 96 -4.21 20.86 -21.51
C GLN A 96 -2.68 20.90 -21.61
#